data_AF-A0A0Q5D7E0-F1
#
_entry.id   AF-A0A0Q5D7E0-F1
#
_cell.length_a   1.000
_cell.length_b   1.000
_cell.length_c   1.000
_cell.angle_alpha   90.00
_cell.angle_beta   90.00
_cell.angle_gamma   90.00
#
_symmetry.space_group_name_H-M   'P 1'
#
loop_
_entity.id
_entity.type
_entity.pdbx_description
1 polymer ?
#
loop_
_entity_poly.entity_id
_entity_poly.type
_entity_poly.pdbx_seq_one_letter_code
_entity_poly.pdbx_strand_id
1 'polypeptide(L)'
;MNPDFSPAMLRGFVNARIQMAGFRAAFPDERKSARRKELSFDEACAAERAHLIRRADITPEQLDLVLSGRRISPAPRERLWKALDADPGRFGIRLVGMTEQEIVR
;
A
#
# COMPACT_ATOMS: atom_id res chain seq x y z
N MET A 1 18.11 -11.56 6.83
CA MET A 1 16.66 -11.81 6.74
C MET A 1 16.23 -11.36 5.36
N ASN A 2 15.62 -12.23 4.54
CA ASN A 2 15.12 -11.82 3.22
C ASN A 2 13.76 -11.13 3.39
N PRO A 3 13.53 -9.97 2.74
CA PRO A 3 12.22 -9.35 2.75
C PRO A 3 11.16 -10.28 2.14
N ASP A 4 9.99 -10.34 2.78
CA ASP A 4 8.85 -11.08 2.27
C ASP A 4 7.92 -10.15 1.48
N PHE A 5 7.68 -10.43 0.19
CA PHE A 5 6.72 -9.70 -0.64
C PHE A 5 5.48 -10.54 -0.96
N SER A 6 5.11 -11.43 -0.04
CA SER A 6 3.90 -12.26 -0.12
C SER A 6 2.61 -11.41 -0.18
N PRO A 7 1.53 -11.96 -0.76
CA PRO A 7 0.22 -11.30 -0.74
C PRO A 7 -0.30 -11.00 0.68
N ALA A 8 0.02 -11.83 1.66
CA ALA A 8 -0.35 -11.59 3.06
C ALA A 8 0.37 -10.37 3.63
N MET A 9 1.68 -10.24 3.36
CA MET A 9 2.44 -9.06 3.79
C MET A 9 1.94 -7.80 3.08
N LEU A 10 1.64 -7.89 1.78
CA LEU A 10 1.07 -6.78 1.02
C LEU A 10 -0.26 -6.29 1.61
N ARG A 11 -1.17 -7.21 1.94
CA ARG A 11 -2.44 -6.88 2.61
C ARG A 11 -2.19 -6.12 3.92
N GLY A 12 -1.24 -6.59 4.73
CA GLY A 12 -0.88 -5.94 5.99
C GLY A 12 -0.38 -4.51 5.78
N PHE A 13 0.56 -4.31 4.85
CA PHE A 13 1.13 -3.00 4.55
C PHE A 13 0.11 -2.01 3.99
N VAL A 14 -0.75 -2.46 3.08
CA VAL A 14 -1.82 -1.61 2.52
C VAL A 14 -2.81 -1.18 3.62
N ASN A 15 -3.26 -2.12 4.46
CA ASN A 15 -4.14 -1.78 5.59
C ASN A 15 -3.48 -0.79 6.56
N ALA A 16 -2.22 -1.04 6.92
CA ALA A 16 -1.48 -0.14 7.80
C ALA A 16 -1.36 1.26 7.20
N ARG A 17 -1.03 1.38 5.91
CA ARG A 17 -0.92 2.68 5.22
C ARG A 17 -2.24 3.46 5.28
N ILE A 18 -3.36 2.80 4.97
CA ILE A 18 -4.70 3.41 4.99
C ILE A 18 -5.07 3.85 6.41
N GLN A 19 -4.95 2.96 7.40
CA GLN A 19 -5.29 3.29 8.78
C GLN A 19 -4.39 4.39 9.35
N MET A 20 -3.09 4.41 9.02
CA MET A 20 -2.20 5.49 9.44
C MET A 20 -2.63 6.84 8.89
N ALA A 21 -3.20 6.91 7.69
CA ALA A 21 -3.78 8.16 7.17
C ALA A 21 -4.97 8.61 8.01
N GLY A 22 -5.88 7.67 8.34
CA GLY A 22 -7.00 7.91 9.26
C GLY A 22 -6.54 8.40 10.64
N PHE A 23 -5.60 7.70 11.28
CA PHE A 23 -5.08 8.07 12.59
C PHE A 23 -4.39 9.43 12.59
N ARG A 24 -3.61 9.75 11.55
CA ARG A 24 -2.97 11.08 11.42
C ARG A 24 -3.97 12.21 11.21
N ALA A 25 -5.15 11.92 10.68
CA ALA A 25 -6.23 12.89 10.53
C ALA A 25 -7.00 13.06 11.85
N ALA A 26 -7.30 11.96 12.55
CA ALA A 26 -8.00 11.98 13.84
C ALA A 26 -7.13 12.54 14.99
N PHE A 27 -5.82 12.34 14.93
CA PHE A 27 -4.84 12.77 15.94
C PHE A 27 -3.70 13.56 15.27
N PRO A 28 -3.95 14.80 14.83
CA PRO A 28 -2.95 15.62 14.17
C PRO A 28 -1.86 16.09 15.16
N ASP A 29 -0.60 16.07 14.74
CA ASP A 29 0.49 16.70 15.51
C ASP A 29 0.15 18.17 15.78
N GLU A 30 0.26 18.61 17.04
CA GLU A 30 -0.06 19.99 17.48
C GLU A 30 0.58 21.08 16.61
N ARG A 31 1.75 20.80 16.02
CA ARG A 31 2.49 21.74 15.16
C ARG A 31 1.94 21.89 13.74
N LYS A 32 1.06 21.00 13.28
CA LYS A 32 0.56 20.94 11.87
C LYS A 32 -0.91 21.30 11.74
N SER A 33 -1.63 21.49 12.84
CA SER A 33 -3.09 21.64 12.87
C SER A 33 -3.61 22.95 12.27
N ALA A 34 -2.78 23.98 12.11
CA ALA A 34 -3.26 25.31 11.73
C ALA A 34 -3.68 25.51 10.25
N ARG A 35 -3.46 24.52 9.35
CA ARG A 35 -3.68 24.72 7.89
C ARG A 35 -4.31 23.56 7.11
N ARG A 36 -4.58 22.41 7.73
CA ARG A 36 -5.25 21.31 7.01
C ARG A 36 -6.73 21.34 7.27
N LYS A 37 -7.53 21.18 6.20
CA LYS A 37 -8.92 20.76 6.31
C LYS A 37 -8.93 19.50 7.17
N GLU A 38 -9.60 19.55 8.32
CA GLU A 38 -9.77 18.41 9.21
C GLU A 38 -10.65 17.38 8.48
N LEU A 39 -10.01 16.36 7.91
CA LEU A 39 -10.72 15.19 7.42
C LEU A 39 -11.05 14.30 8.62
N SER A 40 -12.23 13.70 8.63
CA SER A 40 -12.52 12.58 9.53
C SER A 40 -11.60 11.39 9.23
N PHE A 41 -11.55 10.44 10.16
CA PHE A 41 -10.81 9.18 9.99
C PHE A 41 -11.21 8.47 8.69
N ASP A 42 -12.51 8.35 8.42
CA ASP A 42 -13.04 7.64 7.26
C ASP A 42 -12.74 8.37 5.95
N GLU A 43 -12.89 9.70 5.92
CA GLU A 43 -12.54 10.52 4.75
C GLU A 43 -11.05 10.43 4.43
N ALA A 44 -10.19 10.44 5.44
CA ALA A 44 -8.74 10.28 5.26
C ALA A 44 -8.37 8.87 4.77
N CYS A 45 -9.02 7.83 5.28
CA CYS A 45 -8.85 6.46 4.79
C CYS A 45 -9.30 6.32 3.32
N ALA A 46 -10.44 6.91 2.96
CA ALA A 46 -10.95 6.92 1.59
C ALA A 46 -10.02 7.69 0.64
N ALA A 47 -9.50 8.84 1.07
CA ALA A 47 -8.54 9.62 0.31
C ALA A 47 -7.23 8.85 0.09
N GLU A 48 -6.73 8.13 1.10
CA GLU A 48 -5.52 7.31 0.97
C GLU A 48 -5.74 6.10 0.05
N ARG A 49 -6.91 5.46 0.10
CA ARG A 49 -7.30 4.43 -0.89
C ARG A 49 -7.21 4.97 -2.32
N ALA A 50 -7.82 6.13 -2.58
CA ALA A 50 -7.77 6.78 -3.90
C ALA A 50 -6.34 7.18 -4.29
N HIS A 51 -5.54 7.65 -3.33
CA HIS A 51 -4.14 7.98 -3.54
C HIS A 51 -3.32 6.76 -3.97
N LEU A 52 -3.47 5.63 -3.28
CA LEU A 52 -2.78 4.38 -3.60
C LEU A 52 -3.15 3.85 -4.98
N ILE A 53 -4.44 3.85 -5.34
CA ILE A 53 -4.94 3.46 -6.67
C ILE A 53 -4.22 4.25 -7.75
N ARG A 54 -4.21 5.59 -7.63
CA ARG A 54 -3.58 6.48 -8.60
C ARG A 54 -2.06 6.34 -8.64
N ARG A 55 -1.41 6.20 -7.48
CA ARG A 55 0.07 6.13 -7.38
C ARG A 55 0.60 4.79 -7.88
N ALA A 56 -0.13 3.70 -7.65
CA ALA A 56 0.24 2.36 -8.08
C ALA A 56 -0.26 2.02 -9.50
N ASP A 57 -1.09 2.88 -10.10
CA ASP A 57 -1.73 2.62 -11.39
C ASP A 57 -2.44 1.25 -11.40
N ILE A 58 -3.34 1.08 -10.43
CA ILE A 58 -4.18 -0.12 -10.27
C ILE A 58 -5.65 0.26 -10.28
N THR A 59 -6.54 -0.71 -10.48
CA THR A 59 -7.99 -0.46 -10.38
C THR A 59 -8.48 -0.54 -8.93
N PRO A 60 -9.65 0.05 -8.60
CA PRO A 60 -10.29 -0.14 -7.29
C PRO A 60 -10.49 -1.61 -6.93
N GLU A 61 -10.89 -2.43 -7.91
CA GLU A 61 -11.14 -3.87 -7.72
C GLU A 61 -9.84 -4.62 -7.38
N GLN A 62 -8.72 -4.22 -7.98
CA GLN A 62 -7.41 -4.79 -7.64
C GLN A 62 -7.01 -4.43 -6.21
N LEU A 63 -7.29 -3.21 -5.75
CA LEU A 63 -7.05 -2.82 -4.36
C LEU A 63 -7.94 -3.63 -3.40
N ASP A 64 -9.22 -3.82 -3.72
CA ASP A 64 -10.14 -4.60 -2.89
C ASP A 64 -9.77 -6.10 -2.85
N LEU A 65 -9.28 -6.65 -3.96
CA LEU A 65 -8.67 -7.99 -3.97
C LEU A 65 -7.48 -8.07 -3.02
N VAL A 66 -6.55 -7.12 -3.07
CA VAL A 66 -5.41 -7.08 -2.14
C VAL A 66 -5.87 -6.98 -0.68
N LEU A 67 -6.84 -6.12 -0.38
CA LEU A 67 -7.37 -5.92 0.96
C LEU A 67 -8.11 -7.15 1.51
N SER A 68 -8.76 -7.92 0.65
CA SER A 68 -9.34 -9.23 1.00
C SER A 68 -8.30 -10.36 1.10
N GLY A 69 -7.02 -10.07 0.84
CA GLY A 69 -5.93 -11.05 0.82
C GLY A 69 -5.91 -11.93 -0.43
N ARG A 70 -6.68 -11.57 -1.46
CA ARG A 70 -6.63 -12.20 -2.79
C ARG A 70 -5.42 -11.69 -3.56
N ARG A 71 -5.06 -12.46 -4.57
CA ARG A 71 -3.84 -12.26 -5.37
C ARG A 71 -4.18 -11.43 -6.61
N ILE A 72 -3.22 -10.61 -7.04
CA ILE A 72 -3.26 -9.88 -8.30
C ILE A 72 -1.99 -10.19 -9.10
N SER A 73 -1.98 -9.87 -10.39
CA SER A 73 -0.84 -10.14 -11.26
C SER A 73 0.46 -9.46 -10.77
N PRO A 74 1.64 -10.00 -11.12
CA PRO A 74 2.90 -9.53 -10.56
C PRO A 74 3.21 -8.06 -10.88
N ALA A 75 2.91 -7.56 -12.09
CA ALA A 75 3.17 -6.17 -12.47
C ALA A 75 2.43 -5.13 -11.58
N PRO A 76 1.10 -5.16 -11.41
CA PRO A 76 0.41 -4.24 -10.50
C PRO A 76 0.80 -4.47 -9.03
N ARG A 77 1.13 -5.71 -8.64
CA ARG A 77 1.67 -6.03 -7.31
C ARG A 77 2.99 -5.27 -7.04
N GLU A 78 3.90 -5.28 -8.01
CA GLU A 78 5.18 -4.56 -7.91
C GLU A 78 4.97 -3.04 -7.86
N ARG A 79 4.07 -2.49 -8.68
CA ARG A 79 3.74 -1.06 -8.64
C ARG A 79 3.13 -0.65 -7.30
N LEU A 80 2.29 -1.50 -6.70
CA LEU A 80 1.71 -1.23 -5.39
C LEU A 80 2.77 -1.24 -4.29
N TRP A 81 3.71 -2.19 -4.32
CA TRP A 81 4.86 -2.18 -3.41
C TRP A 81 5.72 -0.93 -3.56
N LYS A 82 5.98 -0.48 -4.79
CA LYS A 82 6.66 0.80 -5.06
C LYS A 82 5.87 2.00 -4.53
N ALA A 83 4.55 2.01 -4.69
CA ALA A 83 3.69 3.07 -4.16
C ALA A 83 3.72 3.14 -2.63
N LEU A 84 3.97 2.01 -1.96
CA LEU A 84 4.20 1.89 -0.53
C LEU A 84 5.64 2.23 -0.09
N ASP A 85 6.50 2.62 -1.03
CA ASP A 85 7.93 2.91 -0.84
C ASP A 85 8.76 1.68 -0.42
N ALA A 86 8.28 0.49 -0.74
CA ALA A 86 8.92 -0.80 -0.47
C ALA A 86 9.17 -1.58 -1.78
N ASP A 87 9.95 -0.99 -2.69
CA ASP A 87 10.26 -1.56 -4.01
C ASP A 87 11.01 -2.90 -3.92
N PRO A 88 10.45 -4.04 -4.40
CA PRO A 88 11.11 -5.34 -4.38
C PRO A 88 12.46 -5.34 -5.10
N GLY A 89 12.59 -4.58 -6.19
CA GLY A 89 13.81 -4.51 -6.98
C GLY A 89 14.99 -3.93 -6.21
N ARG A 90 14.74 -3.02 -5.25
CA ARG A 90 15.78 -2.49 -4.36
C ARG A 90 16.38 -3.53 -3.42
N PHE A 91 15.70 -4.66 -3.25
CA PHE A 91 16.15 -5.79 -2.45
C PHE A 91 16.65 -6.96 -3.30
N GLY A 92 16.83 -6.76 -4.61
CA GLY A 92 17.21 -7.83 -5.54
C GLY A 92 16.11 -8.88 -5.71
N ILE A 93 14.84 -8.52 -5.49
CA ILE A 93 13.70 -9.43 -5.59
C ILE A 93 12.87 -9.10 -6.81
N ARG A 94 12.58 -10.12 -7.62
CA ARG A 94 11.64 -10.07 -8.74
C ARG A 94 10.39 -10.88 -8.42
N LEU A 95 9.23 -10.27 -8.58
CA LEU A 95 7.96 -10.96 -8.38
C LEU A 95 7.64 -11.82 -9.61
N VAL A 96 7.44 -13.12 -9.43
CA VAL A 96 7.07 -14.05 -10.50
C VAL A 96 5.75 -14.71 -10.17
N GLY A 97 4.92 -14.94 -11.18
CA GLY A 97 3.56 -15.45 -10.98
C GLY A 97 2.72 -14.65 -9.97
N MET A 98 1.71 -15.31 -9.42
CA MET A 98 0.75 -14.69 -8.49
C MET A 98 1.24 -14.64 -7.04
N THR A 99 2.19 -15.51 -6.69
CA THR A 99 2.61 -15.75 -5.29
C THR A 99 4.10 -15.80 -5.11
N GLU A 100 4.80 -16.10 -6.19
CA GLU A 100 6.20 -16.42 -6.15
C GLU A 100 7.03 -15.13 -6.22
N GLN A 101 8.27 -15.27 -5.78
CA GLN A 101 9.28 -14.24 -5.86
C GLN A 101 10.63 -14.95 -6.03
N GLU A 102 11.49 -14.35 -6.82
CA GLU A 102 12.82 -14.86 -7.12
C GLU A 102 13.87 -13.84 -6.68
N ILE A 103 15.00 -14.35 -6.20
CA ILE A 103 16.17 -13.51 -5.89
C ILE A 103 16.99 -13.40 -7.17
N VAL A 104 17.11 -12.18 -7.67
CA VAL A 104 17.99 -11.87 -8.80
C VAL A 104 19.40 -11.70 -8.23
N ARG A 105 20.30 -12.62 -8.60
CA ARG A 105 21.72 -12.57 -8.24
C ARG A 105 22.51 -11.69 -9.20
#